data_AF-A0A4D7BK11-F1
#
_entry.id   AF-A0A4D7BK11-F1
#
_cell.length_a   1.000
_cell.length_b   1.000
_cell.length_c   1.000
_cell.angle_alpha   90.00
_cell.angle_beta   90.00
_cell.angle_gamma   90.00
#
_symmetry.space_group_name_H-M   'P 1'
#
loop_
_entity.id
_entity.type
_entity.pdbx_description
1 polymer ?
#
loop_
_entity_poly.entity_id
_entity_poly.type
_entity_poly.pdbx_seq_one_letter_code
_entity_poly.pdbx_strand_id
1 'polypeptide(L)'
;MTSDFRRILRVAIFAAAAIGTFFWLATAARVMAMPIGRRDGFEMIGVMLATAYFLGLVLPLLILGILGRWLVFGGILAALVVGVASDTLWPWFPWTIFDLSRS
;
A
#
# COMPACT_ATOMS: atom_id res chain seq x y z
N MET A 1 -21.35 -6.81 17.40
CA MET A 1 -20.00 -6.20 17.35
C MET A 1 -19.87 -5.24 18.50
N THR A 2 -18.96 -5.50 19.44
CA THR A 2 -18.61 -4.57 20.52
C THR A 2 -18.02 -3.27 19.95
N SER A 3 -18.21 -2.13 20.62
CA SER A 3 -17.70 -0.82 20.20
C SER A 3 -16.19 -0.84 19.93
N ASP A 4 -15.46 -1.62 20.71
CA ASP A 4 -14.00 -1.76 20.62
C ASP A 4 -13.57 -2.46 19.33
N PHE A 5 -14.27 -3.51 18.91
CA PHE A 5 -13.97 -4.20 17.66
C PHE A 5 -14.13 -3.28 16.45
N ARG A 6 -15.19 -2.46 16.44
CA ARG A 6 -15.43 -1.47 15.39
C ARG A 6 -14.30 -0.43 15.33
N ARG A 7 -13.79 -0.01 16.49
CA ARG A 7 -12.68 0.94 16.61
C ARG A 7 -11.37 0.32 16.10
N ILE A 8 -11.03 -0.89 16.53
CA ILE A 8 -9.84 -1.62 16.07
C ILE A 8 -9.85 -1.80 14.56
N LEU A 9 -10.99 -2.22 14.00
CA LEU A 9 -11.11 -2.45 12.56
C LEU A 9 -10.92 -1.16 11.75
N ARG A 10 -11.44 -0.03 12.26
CA ARG A 10 -11.25 1.27 11.62
C ARG A 10 -9.79 1.71 11.65
N VAL A 11 -9.10 1.50 12.78
CA VAL A 11 -7.66 1.78 12.90
C VAL A 11 -6.86 0.92 11.93
N ALA A 12 -7.17 -0.39 11.83
CA ALA A 12 -6.52 -1.30 10.89
C ALA A 12 -6.72 -0.86 9.44
N ILE A 13 -7.93 -0.44 9.07
CA ILE A 13 -8.25 0.11 7.74
C ILE A 13 -7.41 1.35 7.44
N PHE A 14 -7.31 2.29 8.38
CA PHE A 14 -6.50 3.50 8.19
C PHE A 14 -5.00 3.18 8.11
N ALA A 15 -4.50 2.24 8.92
CA ALA A 15 -3.12 1.79 8.86
C ALA A 15 -2.80 1.16 7.49
N ALA A 16 -3.65 0.26 7.00
CA ALA A 16 -3.49 -0.35 5.68
C ALA A 16 -3.55 0.69 4.55
N ALA A 17 -4.49 1.64 4.63
CA ALA A 17 -4.58 2.72 3.66
C ALA A 17 -3.34 3.63 3.68
N ALA A 18 -2.78 3.93 4.85
CA ALA A 18 -1.54 4.70 4.97
C ALA A 18 -0.38 3.96 4.29
N ILE A 19 -0.23 2.65 4.52
CA ILE A 19 0.78 1.82 3.85
C ILE A 19 0.63 1.86 2.33
N GLY A 20 -0.59 1.63 1.82
CA GLY A 20 -0.86 1.67 0.38
C GLY A 20 -0.62 3.06 -0.23
N THR A 21 -0.90 4.13 0.53
CA THR A 21 -0.60 5.50 0.10
C THR A 21 0.91 5.75 0.03
N PHE A 22 1.68 5.34 1.04
CA PHE A 22 3.13 5.45 1.03
C PHE A 22 3.77 4.66 -0.12
N PHE A 23 3.26 3.46 -0.40
CA PHE A 23 3.71 2.65 -1.52
C PHE A 23 3.53 3.39 -2.87
N TRP A 24 2.33 3.93 -3.10
CA TRP A 24 2.06 4.73 -4.29
C TRP A 24 2.96 5.96 -4.38
N LEU A 25 3.12 6.69 -3.27
CA LEU A 25 3.89 7.93 -3.22
C LEU A 25 5.38 7.69 -3.44
N ALA A 26 5.94 6.61 -2.87
CA ALA A 26 7.32 6.19 -3.10
C ALA A 26 7.56 5.80 -4.57
N THR A 27 6.61 5.08 -5.17
CA THR A 27 6.69 4.67 -6.58
C THR A 27 6.63 5.89 -7.50
N ALA A 28 5.68 6.79 -7.27
CA ALA A 28 5.54 8.02 -8.04
C ALA A 28 6.78 8.93 -7.89
N ALA A 29 7.26 9.13 -6.66
CA ALA A 29 8.44 9.95 -6.39
C ALA A 29 9.70 9.39 -7.07
N ARG A 30 9.90 8.07 -7.04
CA ARG A 30 11.01 7.41 -7.72
C ARG A 30 11.02 7.70 -9.21
N VAL A 31 9.89 7.55 -9.89
CA VAL A 31 9.80 7.82 -11.34
C VAL A 31 9.89 9.32 -11.65
N MET A 32 9.33 10.18 -10.79
CA MET A 32 9.46 11.63 -10.95
C MET A 32 10.91 12.10 -10.84
N ALA A 33 11.71 11.48 -9.96
CA ALA A 33 13.12 11.79 -9.78
C ALA A 33 14.03 11.29 -10.93
N MET A 34 13.53 10.43 -11.82
CA MET A 34 14.34 9.92 -12.94
C MET A 34 14.47 10.92 -14.08
N PRO A 35 15.68 11.08 -14.65
CA PRO A 35 15.89 11.90 -15.85
C PRO A 35 15.06 11.37 -17.02
N ILE A 36 14.47 12.27 -17.80
CA ILE A 36 13.55 11.94 -18.92
C ILE A 36 14.18 10.96 -19.93
N GLY A 37 15.50 11.05 -20.16
CA GLY A 37 16.24 10.16 -21.07
C GLY A 37 16.54 8.75 -20.55
N ARG A 38 16.21 8.44 -19.29
CA ARG A 38 16.35 7.10 -18.67
C ARG A 38 15.01 6.52 -18.20
N ARG A 39 13.89 7.18 -18.50
CA ARG A 39 12.55 6.62 -18.23
C ARG A 39 12.26 5.55 -19.26
N ASP A 40 12.61 4.31 -18.92
CA ASP A 40 12.22 3.15 -19.72
C ASP A 40 10.70 2.93 -19.62
N GLY A 41 10.09 2.32 -20.65
CA GLY A 41 8.65 2.06 -20.67
C GLY A 41 8.15 1.22 -19.49
N PHE A 42 9.02 0.37 -18.92
CA PHE A 42 8.71 -0.45 -17.74
C PHE A 42 8.47 0.38 -16.46
N GLU A 43 9.20 1.48 -16.28
CA GLU A 43 9.01 2.40 -15.13
C GLU A 43 7.61 3.06 -15.20
N MET A 44 7.19 3.45 -16.40
CA MET A 44 5.84 4.02 -16.62
C MET A 44 4.73 3.00 -16.36
N ILE A 45 4.92 1.74 -16.78
CA ILE A 45 3.98 0.64 -16.48
C ILE A 45 3.89 0.43 -14.96
N GLY A 46 5.02 0.45 -14.25
CA GLY A 46 5.06 0.35 -12.79
C GLY A 46 4.23 1.44 -12.10
N VAL A 47 4.36 2.70 -12.54
CA VAL A 47 3.56 3.81 -12.01
C VAL A 47 2.09 3.70 -12.37
N MET A 48 1.76 3.27 -13.59
CA MET A 48 0.36 3.03 -13.99
C MET A 48 -0.28 1.96 -13.11
N LEU A 49 0.41 0.84 -12.86
CA LEU A 49 -0.07 -0.23 -11.97
C LEU A 49 -0.21 0.26 -10.53
N ALA A 50 0.78 0.98 -10.00
CA ALA A 50 0.70 1.55 -8.65
C ALA A 50 -0.46 2.55 -8.53
N THR A 51 -0.73 3.33 -9.57
CA THR A 51 -1.86 4.28 -9.61
C THR A 51 -3.19 3.56 -9.70
N ALA A 52 -3.30 2.51 -10.52
CA ALA A 52 -4.49 1.66 -10.58
C ALA A 52 -4.78 0.99 -9.24
N TYR A 53 -3.75 0.49 -8.55
CA TYR A 53 -3.84 -0.02 -7.18
C TYR A 53 -4.35 1.05 -6.21
N PHE A 54 -3.80 2.26 -6.26
CA PHE A 54 -4.21 3.34 -5.38
C PHE A 54 -5.67 3.73 -5.59
N LEU A 55 -6.08 3.94 -6.85
CA LEU A 55 -7.44 4.34 -7.19
C LEU A 55 -8.46 3.21 -6.98
N GLY A 56 -8.08 1.96 -7.26
CA GLY A 56 -8.99 0.80 -7.20
C GLY A 56 -9.12 0.17 -5.83
N LEU A 57 -8.11 0.33 -4.95
CA LEU A 57 -8.10 -0.34 -3.64
C LEU A 57 -7.92 0.65 -2.49
N VAL A 58 -6.86 1.47 -2.51
CA VAL A 58 -6.51 2.35 -1.38
C VAL A 58 -7.54 3.46 -1.18
N LEU A 59 -7.98 4.11 -2.26
CA LEU A 59 -8.94 5.20 -2.21
C LEU A 59 -10.33 4.73 -1.74
N PRO A 60 -10.93 3.64 -2.28
CA PRO A 60 -12.16 3.06 -1.73
C PRO A 60 -12.02 2.64 -0.27
N LEU A 61 -10.86 2.08 0.12
CA LEU A 61 -10.58 1.70 1.49
C LEU A 61 -10.61 2.91 2.44
N LEU A 62 -10.00 4.04 2.05
CA LEU A 62 -10.07 5.30 2.79
C LEU A 62 -11.50 5.81 2.93
N ILE A 63 -12.27 5.80 1.84
CA ILE A 63 -13.67 6.26 1.83
C ILE A 63 -14.49 5.43 2.83
N LEU A 64 -14.33 4.11 2.84
CA LEU A 64 -15.01 3.21 3.77
C LEU A 64 -14.58 3.44 5.23
N GLY A 65 -13.28 3.64 5.45
CA GLY A 65 -12.71 3.96 6.77
C GLY A 65 -13.25 5.28 7.34
N ILE A 66 -13.36 6.32 6.49
CA ILE A 66 -13.91 7.63 6.87
C ILE A 66 -15.39 7.54 7.16
N LEU A 67 -16.18 6.92 6.27
CA LEU A 67 -17.63 6.76 6.44
C LEU A 67 -17.98 5.90 7.67
N GLY A 68 -17.05 5.06 8.16
CA GLY A 68 -17.30 4.17 9.29
C GLY A 68 -18.41 3.14 9.01
N ARG A 69 -18.71 2.89 7.74
CA ARG A 69 -19.73 1.96 7.25
C ARG A 69 -19.05 0.82 6.49
N TRP A 70 -19.70 -0.35 6.46
CA TRP A 70 -19.19 -1.54 5.77
C TRP A 70 -17.76 -1.94 6.16
N LEU A 71 -17.41 -1.79 7.45
CA LEU A 71 -16.04 -2.00 7.94
C LEU A 71 -15.52 -3.42 7.72
N VAL A 72 -16.41 -4.43 7.65
CA VAL A 72 -16.02 -5.80 7.30
C VAL A 72 -15.48 -5.86 5.87
N PHE A 73 -16.17 -5.22 4.93
CA PHE A 73 -15.71 -5.11 3.53
C PHE A 73 -14.44 -4.28 3.44
N GLY A 74 -14.34 -3.20 4.22
CA GLY A 74 -13.10 -2.43 4.39
C GLY A 74 -11.95 -3.30 4.93
N GLY A 75 -12.21 -4.22 5.85
CA GLY A 75 -11.21 -5.16 6.35
C GLY A 75 -10.70 -6.13 5.27
N ILE A 76 -11.58 -6.61 4.39
CA ILE A 76 -11.19 -7.45 3.24
C ILE A 76 -10.31 -6.65 2.27
N LEU A 77 -10.73 -5.43 1.92
CA LEU A 77 -9.91 -4.53 1.09
C LEU A 77 -8.57 -4.20 1.75
N ALA A 78 -8.52 -3.98 3.07
CA ALA A 78 -7.30 -3.76 3.80
C ALA A 78 -6.35 -4.96 3.71
N ALA A 79 -6.87 -6.18 3.83
CA ALA A 79 -6.07 -7.40 3.65
C ALA A 79 -5.51 -7.51 2.23
N LEU A 80 -6.31 -7.19 1.20
CA LEU A 80 -5.84 -7.16 -0.19
C LEU A 80 -4.76 -6.08 -0.43
N VAL A 81 -4.98 -4.88 0.09
CA VAL A 81 -4.03 -3.76 0.03
C VAL A 81 -2.69 -4.17 0.64
N VAL A 82 -2.72 -4.76 1.83
CA VAL A 82 -1.51 -5.24 2.53
C VAL A 82 -0.87 -6.41 1.80
N GLY A 83 -1.64 -7.38 1.31
CA GLY A 83 -1.13 -8.53 0.57
C GLY A 83 -0.39 -8.11 -0.69
N VAL A 84 -1.02 -7.28 -1.52
CA VAL A 84 -0.41 -6.77 -2.76
C VAL A 84 0.82 -5.90 -2.45
N ALA A 85 0.74 -5.02 -1.45
CA ALA A 85 1.88 -4.21 -1.03
C ALA A 85 3.02 -5.08 -0.50
N SER A 86 2.72 -6.15 0.24
CA SER A 86 3.73 -7.06 0.77
C SER A 86 4.41 -7.83 -0.35
N ASP A 87 3.68 -8.43 -1.28
CA ASP A 87 4.27 -9.17 -2.41
C ASP A 87 5.12 -8.26 -3.31
N THR A 88 4.75 -6.98 -3.43
CA THR A 88 5.52 -6.01 -4.22
C THR A 88 6.69 -5.42 -3.46
N LEU A 89 6.65 -5.29 -2.13
CA LEU A 89 7.75 -4.76 -1.32
C LEU A 89 8.75 -5.84 -0.89
N TRP A 90 8.30 -7.07 -0.70
CA TRP A 90 9.10 -8.19 -0.19
C TRP A 90 10.39 -8.42 -1.00
N PRO A 91 10.39 -8.40 -2.34
CA PRO A 91 11.63 -8.58 -3.10
C PRO A 91 12.65 -7.45 -2.92
N TRP A 92 12.20 -6.27 -2.49
CA TRP A 92 13.00 -5.05 -2.42
C TRP A 92 13.34 -4.65 -0.98
N PHE A 93 12.84 -5.39 0.01
CA PHE A 93 13.21 -5.17 1.39
C PHE A 93 14.70 -5.52 1.54
N PRO A 94 15.51 -4.66 2.20
CA PRO A 94 16.94 -4.89 2.34
C PRO A 94 17.21 -5.97 3.39
N TRP A 95 16.88 -7.23 3.05
CA TRP A 95 17.04 -8.42 3.89
C TRP A 95 18.45 -8.57 4.45
N THR A 96 19.44 -8.06 3.72
CA THR A 96 20.86 -8.04 4.07
C THR A 96 21.15 -7.28 5.37
N ILE A 97 20.26 -6.40 5.83
CA ILE A 97 20.43 -5.67 7.10
C ILE A 97 20.20 -6.59 8.32
N PHE A 98 19.43 -7.68 8.16
CA PHE A 98 19.14 -8.63 9.24
C PHE A 98 20.12 -9.80 9.28
N ASP A 99 21.10 -9.84 8.38
CA ASP A 99 22.14 -10.87 8.29
C ASP A 99 23.27 -10.64 9.33
N LEU A 100 22.91 -10.21 10.54
CA LEU A 100 23.82 -9.89 11.66
C LEU A 100 24.16 -11.11 12.53
N SER A 101 23.78 -12.33 12.12
CA SER A 101 23.98 -13.56 12.91
C SER A 101 25.07 -14.50 12.37
N ARG A 102 25.84 -14.06 11.37
CA ARG A 102 26.96 -14.83 10.81
C ARG A 102 28.24 -13.99 10.76
N SER A 103 28.78 -13.64 11.91
CA SER A 103 30.20 -13.28 12.07
C SER A 103 30.66 -13.56 13.48
#